data_AF-A0A9P6M098-F1
#
_entry.id   AF-A0A9P6M098-F1
#
_cell.length_a   1.000
_cell.length_b   1.000
_cell.length_c   1.000
_cell.angle_alpha   90.00
_cell.angle_beta   90.00
_cell.angle_gamma   90.00
#
_symmetry.space_group_name_H-M   'P 1'
#
loop_
_entity.id
_entity.type
_entity.pdbx_description
1 polymer ?
#
loop_
_entity_poly.entity_id
_entity_poly.type
_entity_poly.pdbx_seq_one_letter_code
_entity_poly.pdbx_strand_id
1 'polypeptide(L)'
;AETEKERIANSVAPTEPELPDHGHETETEHETDAEELDDGIIDHATFDQLLEMDDEEDHEFSKSLVWNYFEQAEKTFEDMEAAMKKLDFPDLSRLGHFLKGSSAALGLTKVKESCEKLQQYGNRKDAAGVDEITDEEAERLIKALLIQMREEYDEAEHYLREFYEDQEA
;
A
#
# COMPACT_ATOMS: atom_id res chain seq x y z
N ALA A 1 53.35 50.89 10.46
CA ALA A 1 53.58 49.68 11.27
C ALA A 1 52.65 48.58 10.76
N GLU A 2 52.99 47.79 9.73
CA GLU A 2 54.31 47.19 9.39
C GLU A 2 54.81 46.34 10.58
N THR A 3 55.32 45.12 10.44
CA THR A 3 55.97 44.35 9.34
C THR A 3 55.59 42.86 9.48
N GLU A 4 55.37 42.03 8.46
CA GLU A 4 56.26 41.55 7.37
C GLU A 4 57.28 40.43 7.76
N LYS A 5 57.02 39.18 7.28
CA LYS A 5 57.97 38.10 6.83
C LYS A 5 58.99 37.50 7.86
N GLU A 6 59.71 36.37 7.64
CA GLU A 6 59.84 35.41 6.51
C GLU A 6 60.29 33.96 6.92
N ARG A 7 60.13 33.02 5.96
CA ARG A 7 60.70 31.65 5.72
C ARG A 7 61.94 31.15 6.50
N ILE A 8 62.07 29.81 6.69
CA ILE A 8 63.07 28.84 6.10
C ILE A 8 62.41 27.41 6.18
N ALA A 9 62.13 26.61 5.12
CA ALA A 9 62.97 25.67 4.32
C ALA A 9 63.82 24.64 5.14
N ASN A 10 64.07 23.36 4.80
CA ASN A 10 63.71 22.44 3.68
C ASN A 10 64.18 20.98 4.02
N SER A 11 63.54 19.90 3.53
CA SER A 11 64.20 18.61 3.18
C SER A 11 63.28 17.62 2.41
N VAL A 12 63.86 16.84 1.50
CA VAL A 12 63.27 15.90 0.49
C VAL A 12 63.24 14.45 1.06
N ALA A 13 62.11 13.70 1.08
CA ALA A 13 61.57 12.67 0.14
C ALA A 13 62.51 11.46 -0.19
N PRO A 14 62.03 10.28 -0.69
CA PRO A 14 60.64 9.80 -0.98
C PRO A 14 60.32 8.36 -0.43
N THR A 15 59.11 7.81 -0.66
CA THR A 15 58.81 6.41 -1.13
C THR A 15 57.30 6.06 -1.10
N GLU A 16 56.73 5.77 -2.27
CA GLU A 16 55.67 4.75 -2.51
C GLU A 16 56.35 3.42 -2.91
N PRO A 17 55.65 2.27 -3.10
CA PRO A 17 54.20 2.01 -3.18
C PRO A 17 53.73 1.07 -2.01
N GLU A 18 52.66 0.25 -1.99
CA GLU A 18 51.73 -0.35 -2.99
C GLU A 18 50.28 -0.45 -2.43
N LEU A 19 49.28 -0.65 -3.32
CA LEU A 19 47.88 -0.94 -2.98
C LEU A 19 47.64 -2.46 -2.86
N PRO A 20 46.77 -2.94 -1.94
CA PRO A 20 46.02 -4.17 -2.14
C PRO A 20 44.74 -3.90 -2.96
N ASP A 21 44.56 -4.70 -4.01
CA ASP A 21 43.41 -4.73 -4.91
C ASP A 21 42.40 -5.82 -4.47
N HIS A 22 41.15 -5.66 -4.89
CA HIS A 22 39.98 -6.53 -4.69
C HIS A 22 39.44 -6.62 -3.22
N GLY A 23 38.14 -6.78 -2.99
CA GLY A 23 37.05 -7.04 -3.93
C GLY A 23 35.87 -6.06 -3.82
N HIS A 24 35.23 -5.83 -4.96
CA HIS A 24 33.90 -5.24 -5.07
C HIS A 24 32.87 -6.30 -4.72
N GLU A 25 32.07 -6.05 -3.69
CA GLU A 25 30.74 -6.62 -3.53
C GLU A 25 29.83 -5.45 -3.19
N THR A 26 29.20 -4.89 -4.23
CA THR A 26 28.01 -4.04 -4.07
C THR A 26 26.91 -4.91 -3.51
N GLU A 27 26.52 -4.67 -2.25
CA GLU A 27 25.20 -5.08 -1.81
C GLU A 27 24.19 -4.31 -2.67
N THR A 28 23.51 -5.07 -3.52
CA THR A 28 22.64 -4.58 -4.58
C THR A 28 21.42 -3.90 -3.97
N GLU A 29 21.28 -2.61 -4.26
CA GLU A 29 19.97 -1.96 -4.39
C GLU A 29 19.14 -2.83 -5.37
N HIS A 30 18.24 -3.67 -4.83
CA HIS A 30 17.18 -4.34 -5.61
C HIS A 30 15.85 -3.58 -5.46
N GLU A 31 15.92 -2.30 -5.10
CA GLU A 31 14.85 -1.33 -5.27
C GLU A 31 14.78 -0.93 -6.77
N THR A 32 14.04 -1.67 -7.60
CA THR A 32 13.43 -1.16 -8.86
C THR A 32 12.60 -2.24 -9.56
N ASP A 33 11.28 -2.15 -9.44
CA ASP A 33 10.32 -2.06 -10.57
C ASP A 33 8.88 -1.98 -10.02
N ALA A 34 8.60 -2.59 -8.86
CA ALA A 34 7.29 -2.52 -8.20
C ALA A 34 6.91 -1.11 -7.69
N GLU A 35 7.88 -0.32 -7.19
CA GLU A 35 7.59 1.03 -6.67
C GLU A 35 7.18 2.05 -7.75
N GLU A 36 7.47 1.83 -9.03
CA GLU A 36 6.93 2.68 -10.12
C GLU A 36 5.53 2.22 -10.58
N LEU A 37 4.98 1.15 -9.99
CA LEU A 37 3.62 0.65 -10.24
C LEU A 37 2.63 0.92 -9.08
N ASP A 38 3.11 1.40 -7.93
CA ASP A 38 2.24 1.90 -6.85
C ASP A 38 1.61 3.27 -7.22
N ASP A 39 0.54 3.23 -8.02
CA ASP A 39 -0.29 4.42 -8.30
C ASP A 39 -1.24 4.72 -7.10
N GLY A 40 -0.68 4.71 -5.88
CA GLY A 40 -1.37 4.83 -4.60
C GLY A 40 -2.28 3.64 -4.25
N ILE A 41 -1.93 2.44 -4.71
CA ILE A 41 -2.66 1.19 -4.47
C ILE A 41 -2.34 0.67 -3.06
N ILE A 42 -1.06 0.68 -2.68
CA ILE A 42 -0.54 0.11 -1.42
C ILE A 42 0.09 1.20 -0.56
N ASP A 43 -0.34 1.30 0.69
CA ASP A 43 0.43 1.99 1.74
C ASP A 43 1.60 1.11 2.14
N HIS A 44 2.73 1.25 1.43
CA HIS A 44 3.97 0.51 1.68
C HIS A 44 4.38 0.56 3.14
N ALA A 45 4.26 1.70 3.83
CA ALA A 45 4.60 1.79 5.25
C ALA A 45 3.75 0.85 6.14
N THR A 46 2.53 0.51 5.73
CA THR A 46 1.68 -0.50 6.39
C THR A 46 1.96 -1.92 5.89
N PHE A 47 2.24 -2.09 4.59
CA PHE A 47 2.51 -3.41 4.01
C PHE A 47 3.90 -3.96 4.41
N ASP A 48 4.92 -3.12 4.47
CA ASP A 48 6.26 -3.48 4.95
C ASP A 48 6.23 -3.94 6.41
N GLN A 49 5.41 -3.31 7.26
CA GLN A 49 5.17 -3.76 8.64
C GLN A 49 4.50 -5.14 8.73
N LEU A 50 3.75 -5.55 7.68
CA LEU A 50 3.20 -6.89 7.57
C LEU A 50 4.27 -7.89 7.10
N LEU A 51 5.15 -7.49 6.18
CA LEU A 51 6.29 -8.31 5.73
C LEU A 51 7.33 -8.50 6.85
N GLU A 52 7.54 -7.49 7.72
CA GLU A 52 8.35 -7.61 8.96
C GLU A 52 7.81 -8.63 9.97
N MET A 53 6.59 -9.17 9.77
CA MET A 53 6.02 -10.24 10.59
C MET A 53 6.24 -11.65 10.03
N ASP A 54 6.78 -11.78 8.81
CA ASP A 54 7.20 -13.06 8.25
C ASP A 54 8.48 -13.58 8.94
N ASP A 55 8.74 -14.89 8.85
CA ASP A 55 10.01 -15.47 9.30
C ASP A 55 11.09 -15.24 8.21
N GLU A 56 12.39 -15.19 8.59
CA GLU A 56 13.50 -14.81 7.70
C GLU A 56 13.69 -15.67 6.41
N GLU A 57 12.97 -16.78 6.26
CA GLU A 57 13.16 -17.76 5.18
C GLU A 57 12.05 -17.77 4.10
N ASP A 58 10.84 -17.25 4.36
CA ASP A 58 9.76 -17.11 3.37
C ASP A 58 8.67 -16.09 3.76
N HIS A 59 7.77 -15.79 2.81
CA HIS A 59 6.62 -14.91 3.02
C HIS A 59 5.30 -15.66 3.34
N GLU A 60 5.32 -16.83 3.99
CA GLU A 60 4.11 -17.66 4.16
C GLU A 60 3.00 -16.92 4.94
N PHE A 61 3.34 -16.16 5.99
CA PHE A 61 2.34 -15.52 6.84
C PHE A 61 1.62 -14.37 6.11
N SER A 62 2.36 -13.42 5.56
CA SER A 62 1.81 -12.28 4.82
C SER A 62 1.03 -12.73 3.58
N LYS A 63 1.57 -13.69 2.81
CA LYS A 63 0.89 -14.34 1.68
C LYS A 63 -0.42 -15.00 2.10
N SER A 64 -0.43 -15.72 3.23
CA SER A 64 -1.66 -16.32 3.74
C SER A 64 -2.72 -15.27 4.11
N LEU A 65 -2.32 -14.13 4.67
CA LEU A 65 -3.25 -13.06 5.05
C LEU A 65 -3.87 -12.39 3.81
N VAL A 66 -3.07 -12.17 2.77
CA VAL A 66 -3.49 -11.61 1.48
C VAL A 66 -4.46 -12.54 0.74
N TRP A 67 -4.19 -13.85 0.67
CA TRP A 67 -5.12 -14.81 0.06
C TRP A 67 -6.45 -14.91 0.84
N ASN A 68 -6.40 -14.91 2.18
CA ASN A 68 -7.60 -14.86 3.02
C ASN A 68 -8.40 -13.56 2.81
N TYR A 69 -7.73 -12.44 2.49
CA TYR A 69 -8.40 -11.20 2.14
C TYR A 69 -9.14 -11.29 0.80
N PHE A 70 -8.55 -11.87 -0.25
CA PHE A 70 -9.24 -12.05 -1.54
C PHE A 70 -10.55 -12.84 -1.40
N GLU A 71 -10.53 -13.96 -0.67
CA GLU A 71 -11.74 -14.75 -0.38
C GLU A 71 -12.80 -13.94 0.40
N GLN A 72 -12.34 -13.09 1.33
CA GLN A 72 -13.21 -12.22 2.11
C GLN A 72 -13.81 -11.09 1.26
N ALA A 73 -13.01 -10.46 0.39
CA ALA A 73 -13.41 -9.35 -0.44
C ALA A 73 -14.48 -9.77 -1.45
N GLU A 74 -14.24 -10.84 -2.21
CA GLU A 74 -15.20 -11.39 -3.18
C GLU A 74 -16.55 -11.69 -2.53
N LYS A 75 -16.54 -12.43 -1.41
CA LYS A 75 -17.76 -12.71 -0.65
C LYS A 75 -18.45 -11.44 -0.15
N THR A 76 -17.68 -10.44 0.27
CA THR A 76 -18.27 -9.18 0.74
C THR A 76 -18.89 -8.40 -0.42
N PHE A 77 -18.31 -8.44 -1.62
CA PHE A 77 -18.93 -7.86 -2.82
C PHE A 77 -20.25 -8.56 -3.20
N GLU A 78 -20.32 -9.90 -3.12
CA GLU A 78 -21.59 -10.64 -3.31
C GLU A 78 -22.66 -10.19 -2.31
N ASP A 79 -22.30 -10.06 -1.02
CA ASP A 79 -23.19 -9.58 0.04
C ASP A 79 -23.61 -8.11 -0.20
N MET A 80 -22.69 -7.24 -0.64
CA MET A 80 -22.97 -5.84 -1.00
C MET A 80 -23.96 -5.74 -2.16
N GLU A 81 -23.78 -6.54 -3.22
CA GLU A 81 -24.77 -6.61 -4.30
C GLU A 81 -26.14 -7.07 -3.80
N ALA A 82 -26.18 -8.05 -2.90
CA ALA A 82 -27.42 -8.59 -2.34
C ALA A 82 -28.14 -7.58 -1.42
N ALA A 83 -27.40 -6.74 -0.71
CA ALA A 83 -27.92 -5.61 0.06
C ALA A 83 -28.40 -4.47 -0.86
N MET A 84 -27.63 -4.13 -1.89
CA MET A 84 -27.97 -3.11 -2.89
C MET A 84 -29.26 -3.44 -3.65
N LYS A 85 -29.48 -4.72 -4.02
CA LYS A 85 -30.73 -5.22 -4.63
C LYS A 85 -31.97 -5.05 -3.73
N LYS A 86 -31.79 -4.84 -2.42
CA LYS A 86 -32.86 -4.63 -1.42
C LYS A 86 -32.93 -3.17 -0.92
N LEU A 87 -32.00 -2.31 -1.31
CA LEU A 87 -31.75 -0.99 -0.73
C LEU A 87 -31.50 -1.04 0.80
N ASP A 88 -30.77 -2.07 1.26
CA ASP A 88 -30.43 -2.24 2.67
C ASP A 88 -29.20 -1.40 3.05
N PHE A 89 -29.41 -0.08 3.15
CA PHE A 89 -28.36 0.88 3.49
C PHE A 89 -27.62 0.58 4.83
N PRO A 90 -28.30 0.15 5.92
CA PRO A 90 -27.60 -0.29 7.13
C PRO A 90 -26.66 -1.47 6.91
N ASP A 91 -27.05 -2.46 6.10
CA ASP A 91 -26.19 -3.61 5.81
C ASP A 91 -25.02 -3.24 4.89
N LEU A 92 -25.24 -2.37 3.90
CA LEU A 92 -24.18 -1.76 3.08
C LEU A 92 -23.15 -1.01 3.94
N SER A 93 -23.61 -0.22 4.92
CA SER A 93 -22.74 0.48 5.88
C SER A 93 -21.90 -0.49 6.73
N ARG A 94 -22.52 -1.58 7.20
CA ARG A 94 -21.84 -2.65 7.96
C ARG A 94 -20.80 -3.39 7.11
N LEU A 95 -21.12 -3.71 5.86
CA LEU A 95 -20.24 -4.41 4.93
C LEU A 95 -19.03 -3.53 4.56
N GLY A 96 -19.25 -2.24 4.28
CA GLY A 96 -18.16 -1.27 4.08
C GLY A 96 -17.26 -1.16 5.30
N HIS A 97 -17.82 -1.06 6.51
CA HIS A 97 -17.03 -1.04 7.75
C HIS A 97 -16.19 -2.32 7.96
N PHE A 98 -16.74 -3.48 7.59
CA PHE A 98 -16.05 -4.78 7.69
C PHE A 98 -14.87 -4.86 6.72
N LEU A 99 -15.10 -4.62 5.42
CA LEU A 99 -14.06 -4.69 4.39
C LEU A 99 -13.00 -3.59 4.55
N LYS A 100 -13.37 -2.42 5.07
CA LYS A 100 -12.41 -1.37 5.47
C LYS A 100 -11.36 -1.92 6.43
N GLY A 101 -11.77 -2.69 7.43
CA GLY A 101 -10.89 -3.15 8.51
C GLY A 101 -9.78 -4.08 8.00
N SER A 102 -10.13 -5.01 7.11
CA SER A 102 -9.17 -5.92 6.48
C SER A 102 -8.35 -5.25 5.38
N SER A 103 -8.96 -4.40 4.55
CA SER A 103 -8.22 -3.60 3.55
C SER A 103 -7.16 -2.72 4.21
N ALA A 104 -7.48 -2.08 5.34
CA ALA A 104 -6.54 -1.26 6.09
C ALA A 104 -5.40 -2.06 6.76
N ALA A 105 -5.62 -3.35 7.08
CA ALA A 105 -4.58 -4.21 7.65
C ALA A 105 -3.54 -4.67 6.61
N LEU A 106 -3.85 -4.55 5.32
CA LEU A 106 -2.97 -4.85 4.19
C LEU A 106 -2.48 -3.60 3.45
N GLY A 107 -2.76 -2.40 3.98
CA GLY A 107 -2.37 -1.14 3.35
C GLY A 107 -3.16 -0.75 2.08
N LEU A 108 -4.27 -1.42 1.74
CA LEU A 108 -4.97 -1.20 0.45
C LEU A 108 -5.71 0.14 0.44
N THR A 109 -5.06 1.20 -0.01
CA THR A 109 -5.46 2.59 0.27
C THR A 109 -6.74 2.98 -0.44
N LYS A 110 -6.83 2.76 -1.76
CA LYS A 110 -8.03 3.09 -2.57
C LYS A 110 -9.27 2.35 -2.03
N VAL A 111 -9.16 1.02 -1.87
CA VAL A 111 -10.27 0.16 -1.39
C VAL A 111 -10.73 0.56 0.01
N LYS A 112 -9.80 0.85 0.93
CA LYS A 112 -10.10 1.34 2.29
C LYS A 112 -10.87 2.67 2.24
N GLU A 113 -10.45 3.64 1.45
CA GLU A 113 -11.15 4.93 1.32
C GLU A 113 -12.55 4.77 0.73
N SER A 114 -12.71 3.90 -0.27
CA SER A 114 -14.01 3.64 -0.86
C SER A 114 -14.92 2.86 0.10
N CYS A 115 -14.39 1.96 0.92
CA CYS A 115 -15.13 1.36 2.04
C CYS A 115 -15.59 2.41 3.08
N GLU A 116 -14.81 3.46 3.34
CA GLU A 116 -15.23 4.60 4.19
C GLU A 116 -16.39 5.38 3.56
N LYS A 117 -16.32 5.69 2.27
CA LYS A 117 -17.42 6.35 1.53
C LYS A 117 -18.69 5.50 1.59
N LEU A 118 -18.58 4.18 1.39
CA LEU A 118 -19.70 3.23 1.48
C LEU A 118 -20.34 3.23 2.88
N GLN A 119 -19.52 3.29 3.92
CA GLN A 119 -20.00 3.41 5.30
C GLN A 119 -20.81 4.71 5.50
N GLN A 120 -20.35 5.86 4.98
CA GLN A 120 -21.11 7.11 5.10
C GLN A 120 -22.40 7.11 4.26
N TYR A 121 -22.33 6.69 3.00
CA TYR A 121 -23.51 6.62 2.12
C TYR A 121 -24.58 5.67 2.67
N GLY A 122 -24.19 4.50 3.22
CA GLY A 122 -25.09 3.57 3.90
C GLY A 122 -25.70 4.13 5.19
N ASN A 123 -25.05 5.12 5.81
CA ASN A 123 -25.61 5.90 6.92
C ASN A 123 -26.45 7.09 6.46
N ARG A 124 -26.76 7.23 5.15
CA ARG A 124 -27.43 8.38 4.53
C ARG A 124 -26.69 9.71 4.74
N LYS A 125 -25.37 9.67 4.67
CA LYS A 125 -24.50 10.85 4.76
C LYS A 125 -23.71 11.06 3.49
N ASP A 126 -23.23 12.28 3.28
CA ASP A 126 -22.26 12.61 2.24
C ASP A 126 -20.91 11.89 2.48
N ALA A 127 -19.96 12.03 1.55
CA ALA A 127 -18.66 11.37 1.63
C ALA A 127 -17.84 11.78 2.87
N ALA A 128 -18.00 13.01 3.36
CA ALA A 128 -17.34 13.49 4.57
C ALA A 128 -18.04 13.05 5.88
N GLY A 129 -19.24 12.44 5.80
CA GLY A 129 -20.03 12.06 6.96
C GLY A 129 -20.68 13.25 7.71
N VAL A 130 -20.74 14.42 7.07
CA VAL A 130 -21.16 15.70 7.66
C VAL A 130 -22.63 16.00 7.37
N ASP A 131 -23.00 15.98 6.08
CA ASP A 131 -24.33 16.35 5.60
C ASP A 131 -25.20 15.10 5.38
N GLU A 132 -26.51 15.21 5.62
CA GLU A 132 -27.48 14.16 5.33
C GLU A 132 -27.86 14.15 3.84
N ILE A 133 -27.98 12.97 3.24
CA ILE A 133 -28.42 12.77 1.84
C ILE A 133 -29.71 11.94 1.79
N THR A 134 -30.46 12.04 0.69
CA THR A 134 -31.68 11.24 0.52
C THR A 134 -31.37 9.81 0.10
N ASP A 135 -32.31 8.88 0.31
CA ASP A 135 -32.18 7.49 -0.11
C ASP A 135 -31.91 7.35 -1.62
N GLU A 136 -32.48 8.22 -2.47
CA GLU A 136 -32.23 8.20 -3.92
C GLU A 136 -30.79 8.65 -4.27
N GLU A 137 -30.25 9.62 -3.55
CA GLU A 137 -28.87 10.07 -3.74
C GLU A 137 -27.87 9.05 -3.17
N ALA A 138 -28.16 8.45 -2.01
CA ALA A 138 -27.39 7.35 -1.46
C ALA A 138 -27.38 6.13 -2.42
N GLU A 139 -28.53 5.76 -2.98
CA GLU A 139 -28.62 4.69 -3.98
C GLU A 139 -27.74 4.98 -5.21
N ARG A 140 -27.79 6.22 -5.72
CA ARG A 140 -27.00 6.66 -6.89
C ARG A 140 -25.50 6.62 -6.60
N LEU A 141 -25.08 7.14 -5.44
CA LEU A 141 -23.67 7.21 -5.03
C LEU A 141 -23.11 5.82 -4.76
N ILE A 142 -23.82 4.97 -4.02
CA ILE A 142 -23.37 3.60 -3.73
C ILE A 142 -23.25 2.77 -5.01
N LYS A 143 -24.18 2.89 -5.95
CA LYS A 143 -24.07 2.16 -7.24
C LYS A 143 -22.83 2.53 -8.05
N ALA A 144 -22.46 3.81 -8.07
CA ALA A 144 -21.22 4.23 -8.72
C ALA A 144 -19.98 3.76 -7.94
N LEU A 145 -20.03 3.87 -6.60
CA LEU A 145 -18.95 3.48 -5.72
C LEU A 145 -18.67 1.97 -5.74
N LEU A 146 -19.68 1.10 -5.82
CA LEU A 146 -19.46 -0.35 -5.90
C LEU A 146 -18.75 -0.79 -7.20
N ILE A 147 -18.90 -0.03 -8.29
CA ILE A 147 -18.14 -0.27 -9.52
C ILE A 147 -16.68 0.15 -9.31
N GLN A 148 -16.47 1.37 -8.79
CA GLN A 148 -15.14 1.88 -8.45
C GLN A 148 -14.39 0.94 -7.47
N MET A 149 -15.07 0.48 -6.41
CA MET A 149 -14.48 -0.45 -5.43
C MET A 149 -14.06 -1.78 -6.05
N ARG A 150 -14.74 -2.24 -7.11
CA ARG A 150 -14.36 -3.45 -7.83
C ARG A 150 -13.10 -3.21 -8.65
N GLU A 151 -13.04 -2.10 -9.37
CA GLU A 151 -11.84 -1.70 -10.15
C GLU A 151 -10.63 -1.52 -9.23
N GLU A 152 -10.79 -0.81 -8.10
CA GLU A 152 -9.75 -0.62 -7.07
C GLU A 152 -9.31 -1.94 -6.40
N TYR A 153 -10.22 -2.90 -6.25
CA TYR A 153 -9.90 -4.23 -5.74
C TYR A 153 -9.17 -5.09 -6.77
N ASP A 154 -9.63 -5.10 -8.02
CA ASP A 154 -9.00 -5.87 -9.11
C ASP A 154 -7.57 -5.33 -9.38
N GLU A 155 -7.33 -4.01 -9.26
CA GLU A 155 -5.99 -3.38 -9.25
C GLU A 155 -5.11 -3.92 -8.11
N ALA A 156 -5.61 -3.92 -6.88
CA ALA A 156 -4.87 -4.37 -5.70
C ALA A 156 -4.60 -5.88 -5.70
N GLU A 157 -5.55 -6.71 -6.16
CA GLU A 157 -5.35 -8.15 -6.33
C GLU A 157 -4.28 -8.44 -7.39
N HIS A 158 -4.28 -7.72 -8.51
CA HIS A 158 -3.26 -7.89 -9.56
C HIS A 158 -1.85 -7.59 -9.03
N TYR A 159 -1.65 -6.42 -8.41
CA TYR A 159 -0.36 -6.00 -7.85
C TYR A 159 0.16 -7.02 -6.82
N LEU A 160 -0.70 -7.43 -5.87
CA LEU A 160 -0.29 -8.37 -4.82
C LEU A 160 0.01 -9.77 -5.39
N ARG A 161 -0.71 -10.21 -6.43
CA ARG A 161 -0.40 -11.49 -7.09
C ARG A 161 0.96 -11.46 -7.75
N GLU A 162 1.28 -10.41 -8.51
CA GLU A 162 2.61 -10.26 -9.11
C GLU A 162 3.71 -10.22 -8.04
N PHE A 163 3.53 -9.41 -6.98
CA PHE A 163 4.46 -9.34 -5.84
C PHE A 163 4.77 -10.72 -5.23
N TYR A 164 3.76 -11.58 -5.01
CA TYR A 164 3.97 -12.90 -4.42
C TYR A 164 4.27 -14.04 -5.43
N GLU A 165 4.22 -13.78 -6.74
CA GLU A 165 4.62 -14.72 -7.79
C GLU A 165 6.08 -14.49 -8.22
N ASP A 166 6.55 -13.25 -8.28
CA ASP A 166 7.95 -12.91 -8.60
C ASP A 166 8.95 -13.39 -7.52
N GLN A 167 8.51 -13.52 -6.26
CA GLN A 167 9.34 -14.05 -5.15
C GLN A 167 9.48 -15.59 -5.16
N GLU A 168 8.77 -16.32 -6.05
CA GLU A 168 8.91 -17.78 -6.21
C GLU A 168 9.84 -18.17 -7.39
N ALA A 169 10.45 -17.21 -8.09
CA ALA A 169 11.17 -17.39 -9.37
C ALA A 169 12.71 -17.48 -9.27
#